data_AF-A0A5P2XCQ7-F1
#
_entry.id   AF-A0A5P2XCQ7-F1
#
_cell.length_a   1.000
_cell.length_b   1.000
_cell.length_c   1.000
_cell.angle_alpha   90.00
_cell.angle_beta   90.00
_cell.angle_gamma   90.00
#
_symmetry.space_group_name_H-M   'P 1'
#
loop_
_entity.id
_entity.type
_entity.pdbx_description
1 polymer ?
#
loop_
_entity_poly.entity_id
_entity_poly.type
_entity_poly.pdbx_seq_one_letter_code
_entity_poly.pdbx_strand_id
1 'polypeptide(L)'
;MSAPTAAALRDSEGPAVWLGALARRFPDLLAELTPSTSRPLRERPGANRVGGTAAPVRLYVSDAIRDITDGVVELEEAVRDRLGLRRVPAASVPVRLRRVAGLLDRVADHPDLAAHIADEARRMTYRCTRALGDPEQLLRVAGRCPACDSVSLRAFPERAVVMCVNPVCRHVLEGAEAVAG
;
A
#
# COMPACT_ATOMS: atom_id res chain seq x y z
N MET A 1 -19.04 -12.12 -22.43
CA MET A 1 -18.31 -10.91 -22.00
C MET A 1 -17.32 -11.37 -20.93
N SER A 2 -16.07 -11.59 -21.31
CA SER A 2 -15.04 -12.10 -20.38
C SER A 2 -14.58 -10.98 -19.46
N ALA A 3 -14.44 -11.29 -18.16
CA ALA A 3 -13.85 -10.37 -17.21
C ALA A 3 -12.37 -10.12 -17.57
N PRO A 4 -11.87 -8.88 -17.49
CA PRO A 4 -10.46 -8.61 -17.73
C PRO A 4 -9.61 -9.34 -16.68
N THR A 5 -8.57 -10.04 -17.13
CA THR A 5 -7.61 -10.76 -16.28
C THR A 5 -6.86 -9.78 -15.38
N ALA A 6 -6.47 -10.23 -14.18
CA ALA A 6 -5.69 -9.42 -13.24
C ALA A 6 -4.33 -8.94 -13.80
N ALA A 7 -3.84 -9.53 -14.90
CA ALA A 7 -2.68 -9.07 -15.67
C ALA A 7 -3.04 -7.90 -16.61
N ALA A 8 -4.18 -7.95 -17.30
CA ALA A 8 -4.66 -6.86 -18.16
C ALA A 8 -5.00 -5.59 -17.36
N LEU A 9 -5.45 -5.74 -16.11
CA LEU A 9 -5.64 -4.61 -15.19
C LEU A 9 -4.30 -4.02 -14.70
N ARG A 10 -3.20 -4.80 -14.69
CA ARG A 10 -1.84 -4.31 -14.37
C ARG A 10 -1.28 -3.46 -15.51
N ASP A 11 -1.59 -3.81 -16.76
CA ASP A 11 -1.13 -3.08 -17.95
C ASP A 11 -1.87 -1.74 -18.17
N SER A 12 -3.09 -1.60 -17.67
CA SER A 12 -3.94 -0.43 -17.93
C SER A 12 -3.74 0.78 -17.00
N GLU A 13 -2.91 0.66 -15.96
CA GLU A 13 -2.57 1.78 -15.06
C GLU A 13 -1.09 2.16 -15.24
N GLY A 14 -0.82 2.98 -16.26
CA GLY A 14 0.54 3.35 -16.64
C GLY A 14 1.34 4.06 -15.52
N PRO A 15 2.69 4.11 -15.62
CA PRO A 15 3.59 4.63 -14.59
C PRO A 15 3.20 6.00 -14.01
N ALA A 16 2.64 6.88 -14.86
CA ALA A 16 2.18 8.21 -14.46
C ALA A 16 1.08 8.18 -13.38
N VAL A 17 0.17 7.22 -13.46
CA VAL A 17 -0.94 7.07 -12.51
C VAL A 17 -0.41 6.75 -11.12
N TRP A 18 0.49 5.77 -11.03
CA TRP A 18 1.07 5.32 -9.77
C TRP A 18 2.03 6.34 -9.16
N LEU A 19 2.90 6.96 -9.97
CA LEU A 19 3.76 8.05 -9.49
C LEU A 19 2.93 9.24 -8.98
N GLY A 20 1.84 9.58 -9.67
CA GLY A 20 0.91 10.63 -9.25
C GLY A 20 0.15 10.29 -7.96
N ALA A 21 -0.28 9.03 -7.81
CA ALA A 21 -0.94 8.56 -6.58
C ALA A 21 0.02 8.60 -5.39
N LEU A 22 1.25 8.10 -5.55
CA LEU A 22 2.27 8.10 -4.51
C LEU A 22 2.63 9.54 -4.09
N ALA A 23 2.82 10.44 -5.06
CA ALA A 23 3.16 11.83 -4.79
C ALA A 23 2.07 12.57 -4.00
N ARG A 24 0.79 12.20 -4.20
CA ARG A 24 -0.34 12.77 -3.44
C ARG A 24 -0.46 12.21 -2.02
N ARG A 25 -0.18 10.92 -1.82
CA ARG A 25 -0.37 10.23 -0.53
C ARG A 25 0.81 10.35 0.42
N PHE A 26 2.02 10.52 -0.09
CA PHE A 26 3.22 10.61 0.75
C PHE A 26 3.19 11.76 1.79
N PRO A 27 2.67 12.97 1.48
CA PRO A 27 2.49 14.02 2.50
C PRO A 27 1.57 13.63 3.65
N ASP A 28 0.50 12.86 3.39
CA ASP A 28 -0.40 12.37 4.44
C ASP A 28 0.34 11.42 5.39
N LEU A 29 1.23 10.59 4.83
CA LEU A 29 2.07 9.68 5.62
C LEU A 29 3.04 10.44 6.54
N LEU A 30 3.62 11.55 6.07
CA LEU A 30 4.44 12.43 6.90
C LEU A 30 3.62 13.10 8.01
N ALA A 31 2.37 13.47 7.72
CA ALA A 31 1.49 14.08 8.72
C ALA A 31 1.18 13.12 9.89
N GLU A 32 1.11 11.81 9.64
CA GLU A 32 0.95 10.79 10.68
C GLU A 32 2.16 10.67 11.63
N LEU A 33 3.34 11.20 11.28
CA LEU A 33 4.45 11.32 12.24
C LEU A 33 4.37 12.59 13.09
N THR A 34 3.61 13.60 12.66
CA THR A 34 3.44 14.80 13.48
C THR A 34 2.62 14.44 14.73
N PRO A 35 3.09 14.80 15.94
CA PRO A 35 2.29 14.64 17.14
C PRO A 35 1.07 15.58 17.02
N SER A 36 -0.01 15.07 16.45
CA SER A 36 -1.28 15.76 16.43
C SER A 36 -1.83 15.77 17.86
N THR A 37 -1.98 16.96 18.44
CA THR A 37 -2.75 17.19 19.66
C THR A 37 -4.12 16.53 19.46
N SER A 38 -4.35 15.49 20.25
CA SER A 38 -5.42 14.51 20.08
C SER A 38 -6.78 15.12 19.74
N ARG A 39 -7.35 14.76 18.58
CA ARG A 39 -8.80 14.82 18.39
C ARG A 39 -9.40 13.68 19.21
N PRO A 40 -10.27 13.93 20.20
CA PRO A 40 -10.83 12.84 21.00
C PRO A 40 -11.74 11.99 20.11
N LEU A 41 -11.33 10.75 19.87
CA LEU A 41 -12.25 9.69 19.48
C LEU A 41 -13.31 9.59 20.57
N ARG A 42 -14.59 9.74 20.20
CA ARG A 42 -15.73 9.59 21.10
C ARG A 42 -15.56 8.33 21.96
N GLU A 43 -15.47 8.53 23.26
CA GLU A 43 -15.40 7.48 24.25
C GLU A 43 -16.66 6.61 24.17
N ARG A 44 -16.45 5.30 24.00
CA ARG A 44 -17.46 4.29 24.27
C ARG A 44 -17.30 3.92 25.75
N PRO A 45 -18.32 4.05 26.62
CA PRO A 45 -18.17 3.81 28.04
C PRO A 45 -17.81 2.35 28.32
N GLY A 46 -16.71 2.11 29.03
CA GLY A 46 -16.31 0.75 29.48
C GLY A 46 -14.81 0.45 29.50
N ALA A 47 -13.92 1.44 29.63
CA ALA A 47 -12.48 1.21 29.65
C ALA A 47 -11.95 1.01 31.08
N ASN A 48 -11.55 -0.23 31.41
CA ASN A 48 -10.53 -0.43 32.43
C ASN A 48 -9.19 0.08 31.89
N ARG A 49 -8.63 1.10 32.55
CA ARG A 49 -7.30 1.63 32.26
C ARG A 49 -6.25 0.66 32.81
N VAL A 50 -5.54 -0.02 31.91
CA VAL A 50 -4.21 -0.57 32.19
C VAL A 50 -3.23 0.22 31.33
N GLY A 51 -2.19 0.76 31.97
CA GLY A 51 -1.26 1.75 31.41
C GLY A 51 -0.72 1.36 30.04
N GLY A 52 -1.09 2.13 29.02
CA GLY A 52 -0.69 1.92 27.65
C GLY A 52 0.63 2.62 27.35
N THR A 53 1.66 1.83 27.03
CA THR A 53 2.83 2.30 26.29
C THR A 53 2.36 3.04 25.03
N ALA A 54 2.70 4.31 24.86
CA ALA A 54 2.50 4.99 23.59
C ALA A 54 3.49 4.41 22.56
N ALA A 55 3.18 3.78 21.43
CA ALA A 55 2.09 2.90 20.98
C ALA A 55 2.73 2.05 19.83
N PRO A 56 2.46 0.75 19.66
CA PRO A 56 3.05 -0.09 18.59
C PRO A 56 2.79 0.37 17.13
N VAL A 57 2.00 1.42 16.94
CA VAL A 57 1.49 1.89 15.63
C VAL A 57 2.43 2.89 14.93
N ARG A 58 3.24 3.68 15.68
CA ARG A 58 4.05 4.76 15.05
C ARG A 58 5.36 4.28 14.42
N LEU A 59 5.93 3.16 14.90
CA LEU A 59 7.15 2.58 14.30
C LEU A 59 6.91 2.08 12.87
N TYR A 60 5.76 1.46 12.63
CA TYR A 60 5.38 0.99 11.29
C TYR A 60 5.26 2.13 10.27
N VAL A 61 4.76 3.29 10.69
CA VAL A 61 4.67 4.50 9.85
C VAL A 61 6.07 5.04 9.54
N SER A 62 6.95 5.12 10.53
CA SER A 62 8.35 5.53 10.34
C SER A 62 9.10 4.59 9.38
N ASP A 63 8.89 3.29 9.51
CA ASP A 63 9.49 2.28 8.62
C ASP A 63 8.97 2.43 7.19
N ALA A 64 7.67 2.60 7.02
CA ALA A 64 7.09 2.86 5.69
C ALA A 64 7.67 4.13 5.05
N ILE A 65 7.86 5.21 5.82
CA ILE A 65 8.46 6.45 5.30
C ILE A 65 9.89 6.24 4.86
N ARG A 66 10.70 5.52 5.65
CA ARG A 66 12.09 5.19 5.31
C ARG A 66 12.16 4.37 4.04
N ASP A 67 11.42 3.26 3.99
CA ASP A 67 11.43 2.35 2.83
C ASP A 67 10.97 3.05 1.55
N ILE A 68 9.97 3.91 1.62
CA ILE A 68 9.47 4.65 0.46
C ILE A 68 10.45 5.76 0.05
N THR A 69 11.13 6.39 1.02
CA THR A 69 12.17 7.37 0.72
C THR A 69 13.33 6.72 -0.02
N ASP A 70 13.83 5.59 0.50
CA ASP A 70 14.93 4.83 -0.09
C ASP A 70 14.52 4.30 -1.48
N GLY A 71 13.34 3.69 -1.60
CA GLY A 71 12.81 3.19 -2.87
C GLY A 71 12.65 4.27 -3.95
N VAL A 72 12.23 5.49 -3.59
CA VAL A 72 12.15 6.61 -4.55
C VAL A 72 13.53 7.12 -4.95
N VAL A 73 14.50 7.11 -4.03
CA VAL A 73 15.90 7.46 -4.36
C VAL A 73 16.47 6.46 -5.35
N GLU A 74 16.36 5.17 -5.06
CA GLU A 74 16.82 4.08 -5.93
C GLU A 74 16.13 4.11 -7.29
N LEU A 75 14.81 4.35 -7.33
CA LEU A 75 14.06 4.44 -8.58
C LEU A 75 14.52 5.62 -9.45
N GLU A 76 14.75 6.81 -8.87
CA GLU A 76 15.26 7.95 -9.63
C GLU A 76 16.67 7.67 -10.18
N GLU A 77 17.53 7.04 -9.39
CA GLU A 77 18.88 6.65 -9.82
C GLU A 77 18.82 5.63 -10.96
N ALA A 78 18.03 4.57 -10.82
CA ALA A 78 17.85 3.54 -11.85
C ALA A 78 17.32 4.12 -13.17
N VAL A 79 16.31 4.99 -13.11
CA VAL A 79 15.75 5.66 -14.31
C VAL A 79 16.80 6.54 -14.99
N ARG A 80 17.56 7.32 -14.22
CA ARG A 80 18.59 8.21 -14.78
C ARG A 80 19.74 7.43 -15.39
N ASP A 81 20.21 6.40 -14.71
CA ASP A 81 21.28 5.53 -15.20
C ASP A 81 20.85 4.83 -16.49
N ARG A 82 19.63 4.28 -16.54
CA ARG A 82 19.09 3.62 -17.74
C ARG A 82 18.92 4.57 -18.93
N LEU A 83 18.61 5.85 -18.67
CA LEU A 83 18.49 6.90 -19.69
C LEU A 83 19.82 7.64 -20.00
N GLY A 84 20.93 7.22 -19.39
CA GLY A 84 22.26 7.84 -19.57
C GLY A 84 22.34 9.29 -19.08
N LEU A 85 21.54 9.66 -18.08
CA LEU A 85 21.45 11.03 -17.56
C LEU A 85 22.41 11.26 -16.40
N ARG A 86 22.94 12.48 -16.29
CA ARG A 86 23.78 12.87 -15.15
C ARG A 86 23.02 12.78 -13.83
N ARG A 87 23.70 12.47 -12.73
CA ARG A 87 23.12 12.54 -11.38
C ARG A 87 22.62 13.95 -11.04
N VAL A 88 21.61 14.02 -10.19
CA VAL A 88 20.99 15.28 -9.74
C VAL A 88 21.12 15.45 -8.23
N PRO A 89 21.05 16.69 -7.71
CA PRO A 89 21.05 16.92 -6.28
C PRO A 89 19.90 16.21 -5.57
N ALA A 90 20.16 15.81 -4.32
CA ALA A 90 19.16 15.22 -3.44
C ALA A 90 17.96 16.15 -3.27
N ALA A 91 16.77 15.56 -3.22
CA ALA A 91 15.52 16.29 -3.09
C ALA A 91 14.50 15.46 -2.29
N SER A 92 13.41 16.10 -1.87
CA SER A 92 12.29 15.42 -1.21
C SER A 92 11.60 14.43 -2.15
N VAL A 93 10.96 13.40 -1.58
CA VAL A 93 10.22 12.37 -2.33
C VAL A 93 9.26 12.96 -3.37
N PRO A 94 8.39 13.95 -3.06
CA PRO A 94 7.51 14.54 -4.07
C PRO A 94 8.25 15.21 -5.23
N VAL A 95 9.42 15.81 -4.98
CA VAL A 95 10.24 16.42 -6.05
C VAL A 95 10.85 15.34 -6.94
N ARG A 96 11.38 14.27 -6.36
CA ARG A 96 11.94 13.13 -7.11
C ARG A 96 10.88 12.44 -7.97
N LEU A 97 9.71 12.17 -7.40
CA LEU A 97 8.58 11.60 -8.14
C LEU A 97 8.16 12.45 -9.33
N ARG A 98 8.13 13.78 -9.18
CA ARG A 98 7.88 14.71 -10.31
C ARG A 98 8.99 14.66 -11.37
N ARG A 99 10.25 14.55 -10.97
CA ARG A 99 11.38 14.40 -11.91
C ARG A 99 11.26 13.10 -12.72
N VAL A 100 10.94 11.98 -12.05
CA VAL A 100 10.70 10.69 -12.72
C VAL A 100 9.49 10.78 -13.65
N ALA A 101 8.39 11.38 -13.20
CA ALA A 101 7.20 11.58 -14.04
C ALA A 101 7.51 12.44 -15.30
N GLY A 102 8.36 13.46 -15.18
CA GLY A 102 8.81 14.29 -16.30
C GLY A 102 9.74 13.59 -17.29
N LEU A 103 10.17 12.35 -17.01
CA LEU A 103 10.98 11.53 -17.92
C LEU A 103 10.15 10.47 -18.66
N LEU A 104 8.85 10.34 -18.37
CA LEU A 104 8.04 9.22 -18.88
C LEU A 104 7.95 9.16 -20.40
N ASP A 105 7.98 10.29 -21.10
CA ASP A 105 8.00 10.32 -22.57
C ASP A 105 9.25 9.63 -23.13
N ARG A 106 10.41 9.78 -22.47
CA ARG A 106 11.66 9.09 -22.84
C ARG A 106 11.68 7.64 -22.38
N VAL A 107 10.95 7.33 -21.31
CA VAL A 107 10.79 5.95 -20.83
C VAL A 107 9.87 5.14 -21.73
N ALA A 108 8.99 5.78 -22.51
CA ALA A 108 8.12 5.09 -23.46
C ALA A 108 8.90 4.25 -24.50
N ASP A 109 10.13 4.65 -24.82
CA ASP A 109 11.06 3.90 -25.69
C ASP A 109 11.71 2.67 -25.00
N HIS A 110 11.46 2.48 -23.70
CA HIS A 110 12.03 1.45 -22.84
C HIS A 110 10.92 0.72 -22.05
N PRO A 111 10.21 -0.22 -22.68
CA PRO A 111 9.03 -0.86 -22.07
C PRO A 111 9.36 -1.66 -20.80
N ASP A 112 10.56 -2.22 -20.70
CA ASP A 112 11.08 -2.88 -19.50
C ASP A 112 11.22 -1.90 -18.32
N LEU A 113 11.76 -0.71 -18.60
CA LEU A 113 11.88 0.36 -17.61
C LEU A 113 10.52 0.91 -17.21
N ALA A 114 9.60 1.08 -18.17
CA ALA A 114 8.24 1.52 -17.89
C ALA A 114 7.51 0.56 -16.94
N ALA A 115 7.59 -0.75 -17.19
CA ALA A 115 7.03 -1.78 -16.33
C ALA A 115 7.65 -1.73 -14.92
N HIS A 116 8.97 -1.64 -14.83
CA HIS A 116 9.68 -1.52 -13.56
C HIS A 116 9.22 -0.31 -12.73
N ILE A 117 9.09 0.87 -13.36
CA ILE A 117 8.59 2.07 -12.67
C ILE A 117 7.16 1.88 -12.16
N ALA A 118 6.27 1.28 -12.97
CA ALA A 118 4.90 1.03 -12.58
C ALA A 118 4.82 0.08 -11.38
N ASP A 119 5.55 -1.04 -11.42
CA ASP A 119 5.59 -2.02 -10.34
C ASP A 119 6.13 -1.43 -9.04
N GLU A 120 7.22 -0.65 -9.13
CA GLU A 120 7.85 -0.02 -7.99
C GLU A 120 6.96 1.07 -7.37
N ALA A 121 6.40 1.97 -8.20
CA ALA A 121 5.48 3.00 -7.74
C ALA A 121 4.19 2.41 -7.15
N ARG A 122 3.68 1.31 -7.72
CA ARG A 122 2.54 0.57 -7.17
C ARG A 122 2.90 -0.02 -5.80
N ARG A 123 4.02 -0.74 -5.69
CA ARG A 123 4.51 -1.33 -4.43
C ARG A 123 4.56 -0.29 -3.31
N MET A 124 5.16 0.87 -3.58
CA MET A 124 5.26 1.97 -2.61
C MET A 124 3.89 2.61 -2.31
N THR A 125 3.00 2.74 -3.31
CA THR A 125 1.64 3.25 -3.09
C THR A 125 0.85 2.34 -2.14
N TYR A 126 0.90 1.03 -2.34
CA TYR A 126 0.27 0.06 -1.44
C TYR A 126 0.83 0.17 -0.01
N ARG A 127 2.15 0.36 0.13
CA ARG A 127 2.79 0.55 1.44
C ARG A 127 2.33 1.84 2.13
N CYS A 128 2.19 2.95 1.39
CA CYS A 128 1.56 4.18 1.88
C CYS A 128 0.13 3.91 2.39
N THR A 129 -0.71 3.27 1.59
CA THR A 129 -2.11 2.96 1.95
C THR A 129 -2.19 2.10 3.21
N ARG A 130 -1.36 1.07 3.33
CA ARG A 130 -1.24 0.22 4.52
C ARG A 130 -0.88 1.02 5.77
N ALA A 131 0.15 1.87 5.67
CA ALA A 131 0.64 2.64 6.80
C ALA A 131 -0.34 3.74 7.25
N LEU A 132 -1.14 4.28 6.32
CA LEU A 132 -2.23 5.22 6.60
C LEU A 132 -3.50 4.55 7.16
N GLY A 133 -3.55 3.23 7.22
CA GLY A 133 -4.70 2.49 7.75
C GLY A 133 -5.93 2.47 6.85
N ASP A 134 -5.79 2.77 5.55
CA ASP A 134 -6.87 2.56 4.57
C ASP A 134 -7.17 1.04 4.51
N PRO A 135 -8.44 0.60 4.64
CA PRO A 135 -8.76 -0.80 4.88
C PRO A 135 -8.41 -1.68 3.67
N GLU A 136 -7.65 -2.75 3.92
CA GLU A 136 -7.39 -3.84 2.97
C GLU A 136 -8.69 -4.26 2.26
N GLN A 137 -8.64 -4.42 0.93
CA GLN A 137 -9.82 -4.79 0.15
C GLN A 137 -10.26 -6.21 0.51
N LEU A 138 -11.37 -6.31 1.23
CA LEU A 138 -11.93 -7.59 1.68
C LEU A 138 -12.72 -8.26 0.56
N LEU A 139 -12.31 -9.46 0.15
CA LEU A 139 -13.07 -10.25 -0.82
C LEU A 139 -14.07 -11.15 -0.10
N ARG A 140 -15.30 -11.23 -0.61
CA ARG A 140 -16.32 -12.12 -0.05
C ARG A 140 -15.98 -13.57 -0.41
N VAL A 141 -15.90 -14.44 0.59
CA VAL A 141 -15.78 -15.89 0.39
C VAL A 141 -17.17 -16.50 0.42
N ALA A 142 -17.46 -17.40 -0.53
CA ALA A 142 -18.71 -18.14 -0.54
C ALA A 142 -18.73 -19.16 0.60
N GLY A 143 -19.89 -19.35 1.23
CA GLY A 143 -20.07 -20.29 2.35
C GLY A 143 -20.21 -19.62 3.71
N ARG A 144 -20.31 -20.47 4.73
CA ARG A 144 -20.52 -20.10 6.14
C ARG A 144 -19.26 -20.39 6.94
N CYS A 145 -19.03 -19.58 7.98
CA CYS A 145 -17.95 -19.84 8.92
C CYS A 145 -18.21 -21.17 9.66
N PRO A 146 -17.27 -22.13 9.69
CA PRO A 146 -17.47 -23.40 10.38
C PRO A 146 -17.61 -23.26 11.90
N ALA A 147 -17.10 -22.16 12.47
CA ALA A 147 -17.14 -21.93 13.92
C ALA A 147 -18.44 -21.26 14.42
N CYS A 148 -19.10 -20.43 13.60
CA CYS A 148 -20.30 -19.69 14.03
C CYS A 148 -21.47 -19.70 13.04
N ASP A 149 -21.34 -20.45 11.96
CA ASP A 149 -22.32 -20.60 10.87
C ASP A 149 -22.73 -19.30 10.14
N SER A 150 -22.03 -18.18 10.42
CA SER A 150 -22.32 -16.88 9.80
C SER A 150 -21.74 -16.76 8.38
N VAL A 151 -22.45 -16.05 7.50
CA VAL A 151 -22.00 -15.66 6.14
C VAL A 151 -21.04 -14.46 6.13
N SER A 152 -20.07 -14.49 7.05
CA SER A 152 -19.14 -13.39 7.33
C SER A 152 -17.69 -13.73 6.96
N LEU A 153 -17.44 -14.78 6.19
CA LEU A 153 -16.08 -15.08 5.74
C LEU A 153 -15.59 -14.02 4.73
N ARG A 154 -14.36 -13.54 4.94
CA ARG A 154 -13.65 -12.65 4.03
C ARG A 154 -12.24 -13.14 3.81
N ALA A 155 -11.78 -13.07 2.57
CA ALA A 155 -10.37 -13.23 2.24
C ALA A 155 -9.68 -11.88 2.39
N PHE A 156 -8.51 -11.92 2.99
CA PHE A 156 -7.55 -10.83 3.15
C PHE A 156 -6.36 -11.19 2.25
N PRO A 157 -6.39 -10.79 0.95
CA PRO A 157 -5.45 -11.29 -0.05
C PRO A 157 -4.00 -10.99 0.32
N GLU A 158 -3.77 -9.87 0.99
CA GLU A 158 -2.42 -9.42 1.29
C GLU A 158 -1.85 -10.04 2.56
N ARG A 159 -2.71 -10.64 3.39
CA ARG A 159 -2.35 -11.44 4.57
C ARG A 159 -2.36 -12.95 4.29
N ALA A 160 -2.75 -13.36 3.08
CA ALA A 160 -2.96 -14.76 2.72
C ALA A 160 -3.81 -15.53 3.74
N VAL A 161 -4.87 -14.88 4.24
CA VAL A 161 -5.75 -15.47 5.27
C VAL A 161 -7.22 -15.30 4.91
N VAL A 162 -8.03 -16.30 5.25
CA VAL A 162 -9.48 -16.20 5.24
C VAL A 162 -9.98 -16.20 6.68
N MET A 163 -10.77 -15.19 7.04
CA MET A 163 -11.26 -15.03 8.42
C MET A 163 -12.74 -14.62 8.44
N CYS A 164 -13.44 -15.06 9.47
CA CYS A 164 -14.79 -14.59 9.78
C CYS A 164 -14.72 -13.16 10.34
N VAL A 165 -15.33 -12.18 9.65
CA VAL A 165 -15.39 -10.79 10.13
C VAL A 165 -16.53 -10.52 11.12
N ASN A 166 -17.24 -11.56 11.56
CA ASN A 166 -18.18 -11.42 12.68
C ASN A 166 -17.37 -11.06 13.94
N PRO A 167 -17.64 -9.91 14.60
CA PRO A 167 -16.84 -9.40 15.70
C PRO A 167 -16.75 -10.35 16.91
N VAL A 168 -17.75 -11.23 17.07
CA VAL A 168 -17.82 -12.23 18.15
C VAL A 168 -17.02 -13.50 17.83
N CYS A 169 -16.86 -13.85 16.55
CA CYS A 169 -16.27 -15.12 16.14
C CYS A 169 -14.79 -15.01 15.78
N ARG A 170 -14.43 -14.14 14.81
CA ARG A 170 -13.04 -13.92 14.35
C ARG A 170 -12.25 -15.18 13.97
N HIS A 171 -12.92 -16.30 13.71
CA HIS A 171 -12.26 -17.57 13.36
C HIS A 171 -11.49 -17.45 12.05
N VAL A 172 -10.25 -17.93 12.05
CA VAL A 172 -9.36 -18.00 10.89
C VAL A 172 -9.46 -19.41 10.30
N LEU A 173 -9.67 -19.51 8.99
CA LEU A 173 -9.63 -20.79 8.29
C LEU A 173 -8.16 -21.18 8.07
N GLU A 174 -7.74 -22.25 8.73
CA GLU A 174 -6.45 -22.90 8.45
C GLU A 174 -6.62 -23.78 7.20
N GLY A 175 -5.71 -23.63 6.22
CA GLY A 175 -5.71 -24.46 5.00
C GLY A 175 -6.32 -23.81 3.74
N ALA A 176 -6.54 -22.50 3.69
CA ALA A 176 -6.82 -21.81 2.44
C ALA A 176 -5.52 -21.64 1.62
N GLU A 177 -4.97 -22.76 1.12
CA GLU A 177 -4.08 -22.72 -0.03
C GLU A 177 -4.88 -22.07 -1.16
N ALA A 178 -4.62 -20.78 -1.39
CA ALA A 178 -5.23 -20.05 -2.48
C ALA A 178 -4.85 -20.78 -3.77
N VAL A 179 -5.84 -21.45 -4.37
CA VAL A 179 -5.74 -22.00 -5.72
C VAL A 179 -5.50 -20.82 -6.66
N ALA A 180 -4.22 -20.53 -6.89
CA ALA A 180 -3.76 -19.70 -7.99
C ALA A 180 -3.80 -20.59 -9.24
N GLY A 181 -4.95 -20.56 -9.92
CA GLY A 181 -5.13 -21.02 -11.29
C GLY A 181 -5.43 -19.84 -12.18
#